data_AF-A0A8B6BWQ1-F1
#
_entry.id   AF-A0A8B6BWQ1-F1
#
_cell.length_a   1.000
_cell.length_b   1.000
_cell.length_c   1.000
_cell.angle_alpha   90.00
_cell.angle_beta   90.00
_cell.angle_gamma   90.00
#
_symmetry.space_group_name_H-M   'P 1'
#
loop_
_entity.id
_entity.type
_entity.pdbx_description
1 polymer ?
#
loop_
_entity_poly.entity_id
_entity_poly.type
_entity_poly.pdbx_seq_one_letter_code
_entity_poly.pdbx_strand_id
1 'polypeptide(L)'
;MFGIARIETANITEVESTKSTRQVALDLRRTVIWRRMGLDGRTIDFLSTIDSRDDFKVFQRRQDGKKEFYRGWEQYANGFGNLNTEFWLGNDKLYKLTSNGHYKLRVNLAGFNGDKAFAKYSSFYVGDKTTNYKLTVNGYSGTADDSLKYHDNRAFSTKDKDNDSDSSDCADRYKGAWWYRECHYSNLNGLYVGNKKRFKRDVLAHLAWITVNEDYINDDS
;
A
#
# COMPACT_ATOMS: atom_id res chain seq x y z
N MET A 1 11.82 -11.00 -4.44
CA MET A 1 10.39 -10.92 -4.84
C MET A 1 9.53 -11.13 -3.61
N PHE A 2 8.57 -10.24 -3.37
CA PHE A 2 7.76 -10.25 -2.16
C PHE A 2 6.51 -11.11 -2.35
N GLY A 3 6.29 -12.05 -1.42
CA GLY A 3 5.08 -12.86 -1.33
C GLY A 3 4.03 -12.29 -0.38
N ILE A 4 4.43 -11.31 0.44
CA ILE A 4 3.54 -10.57 1.33
C ILE A 4 3.87 -9.07 1.21
N ALA A 5 2.84 -8.26 1.05
CA ALA A 5 2.90 -6.81 1.17
C ALA A 5 1.80 -6.35 2.12
N ARG A 6 2.13 -5.46 3.04
CA ARG A 6 1.19 -4.88 3.99
C ARG A 6 1.47 -3.39 4.12
N ILE A 7 0.42 -2.59 4.04
CA ILE A 7 0.53 -1.14 4.17
C ILE A 7 -0.37 -0.68 5.31
N GLU A 8 0.21 0.09 6.22
CA GLU A 8 -0.42 0.51 7.45
C GLU A 8 -0.10 1.98 7.79
N THR A 9 -1.06 2.65 8.44
CA THR A 9 -0.91 4.05 8.83
C THR A 9 -1.37 4.29 10.27
N ALA A 10 -0.75 5.24 10.95
CA ALA A 10 -1.07 5.61 12.33
C ALA A 10 -1.02 7.13 12.48
N ASN A 11 -1.87 7.67 13.38
CA ASN A 11 -1.82 9.08 13.73
C ASN A 11 -0.65 9.32 14.72
N ILE A 12 0.11 10.38 14.51
CA ILE A 12 1.26 10.74 15.34
C ILE A 12 0.83 11.37 16.68
N THR A 13 -0.38 11.93 16.77
CA THR A 13 -0.85 12.66 17.97
C THR A 13 -1.66 11.81 18.96
N GLU A 14 -1.92 10.53 18.70
CA GLU A 14 -2.46 9.62 19.73
C GLU A 14 -1.32 9.29 20.71
N VAL A 15 -1.44 9.77 21.95
CA VAL A 15 -0.46 9.67 23.04
C VAL A 15 0.20 8.29 23.05
N GLU A 16 1.54 8.24 22.96
CA GLU A 16 2.33 7.04 23.23
C GLU A 16 1.99 6.54 24.65
N SER A 17 1.00 5.65 24.77
CA SER A 17 0.74 5.00 26.03
C SER A 17 1.97 4.16 26.36
N THR A 18 2.61 4.49 27.47
CA THR A 18 3.83 3.87 27.99
C THR A 18 3.63 2.36 28.19
N LYS A 19 3.93 1.55 27.16
CA LYS A 19 3.92 0.08 27.25
C LYS A 19 5.24 -0.50 26.75
N SER A 20 6.05 -0.89 27.74
CA SER A 20 7.23 -1.77 27.73
C SER A 20 7.74 -2.26 26.36
N THR A 21 8.98 -1.89 26.07
CA THR A 21 9.80 -2.28 24.92
C THR A 21 10.27 -3.74 24.99
N ARG A 22 9.57 -4.62 24.28
CA ARG A 22 10.10 -5.89 23.76
C ARG A 22 10.04 -5.88 22.24
N GLN A 23 11.18 -6.01 21.57
CA GLN A 23 11.26 -6.12 20.10
C GLN A 23 10.69 -7.50 19.69
N VAL A 24 9.36 -7.63 19.58
CA VAL A 24 8.76 -8.83 18.99
C VAL A 24 8.84 -8.65 17.48
N ALA A 25 9.47 -9.60 16.79
CA ALA A 25 9.51 -9.59 15.33
C ALA A 25 8.08 -9.54 14.78
N LEU A 26 7.74 -8.54 13.96
CA LEU A 26 6.40 -8.45 13.38
C LEU A 26 6.08 -9.75 12.63
N ASP A 27 5.07 -10.45 13.12
CA ASP A 27 4.39 -11.49 12.36
C ASP A 27 3.40 -10.80 11.41
N LEU A 28 3.81 -10.68 10.14
CA LEU A 28 2.96 -10.15 9.06
C LEU A 28 1.74 -11.04 8.74
N ARG A 29 1.42 -12.04 9.56
CA ARG A 29 0.20 -12.84 9.48
C ARG A 29 -0.73 -12.66 10.68
N ARG A 30 -0.24 -12.16 11.83
CA ARG A 30 -1.06 -11.97 13.05
C ARG A 30 -1.65 -10.58 13.14
N THR A 31 -2.97 -10.52 13.18
CA THR A 31 -3.73 -9.27 13.20
C THR A 31 -5.03 -9.42 13.98
N VAL A 32 -5.50 -8.36 14.61
CA VAL A 32 -6.79 -8.29 15.31
C VAL A 32 -7.66 -7.24 14.63
N ILE A 33 -8.96 -7.51 14.55
CA ILE A 33 -9.95 -6.56 14.04
C ILE A 33 -10.45 -5.71 15.22
N TRP A 34 -10.29 -4.41 15.09
CA TRP A 34 -10.82 -3.40 15.99
C TRP A 34 -11.95 -2.64 15.32
N ARG A 35 -12.97 -2.30 16.09
CA ARG A 35 -14.10 -1.49 15.63
C ARG A 35 -14.00 -0.11 16.25
N ARG A 36 -13.90 0.93 15.42
CA ARG A 36 -13.95 2.33 15.87
C ARG A 36 -15.22 3.00 15.36
N MET A 37 -15.85 3.83 16.19
CA MET A 37 -16.92 4.71 15.73
C MET A 37 -16.32 5.86 14.90
N GLY A 38 -16.81 6.02 13.69
CA GLY A 38 -16.51 7.16 12.82
C GLY A 38 -17.24 8.42 13.29
N LEU A 39 -16.77 9.57 12.81
CA LEU A 39 -17.36 10.88 13.12
C LEU A 39 -18.79 11.03 12.60
N ASP A 40 -19.20 10.20 11.64
CA ASP A 40 -20.55 10.11 11.08
C ASP A 40 -21.46 9.15 11.88
N GLY A 41 -21.01 8.65 13.03
CA GLY A 41 -21.74 7.70 13.87
C GLY A 41 -21.72 6.25 13.34
N ARG A 42 -21.11 5.99 12.18
CA ARG A 42 -20.98 4.64 11.62
C ARG A 42 -19.69 3.99 12.12
N THR A 43 -19.74 2.70 12.38
CA THR A 43 -18.54 1.96 12.78
C THR A 43 -17.68 1.60 11.58
N ILE A 44 -16.37 1.71 11.73
CA ILE A 44 -15.37 1.27 10.76
C ILE A 44 -14.50 0.21 11.44
N ASP A 45 -14.44 -0.96 10.80
CA ASP A 45 -13.56 -2.04 11.22
C ASP A 45 -12.17 -1.82 10.62
N PHE A 46 -11.17 -1.74 11.48
CA PHE A 46 -9.76 -1.66 11.14
C PHE A 46 -9.05 -2.90 11.60
N LEU A 47 -8.02 -3.26 10.84
CA LEU A 47 -7.11 -4.32 11.22
C LEU A 47 -5.88 -3.68 11.87
N SER A 48 -5.54 -4.09 13.10
CA SER A 48 -4.25 -3.73 13.72
C SER A 48 -3.35 -4.95 13.84
N THR A 49 -2.05 -4.72 13.93
CA THR A 49 -1.13 -5.79 14.29
C THR A 49 -1.14 -6.01 15.80
N ILE A 50 -1.15 -7.27 16.22
CA ILE A 50 -1.20 -7.63 17.65
C ILE A 50 0.02 -7.09 18.41
N ASP A 51 1.14 -6.92 17.70
CA ASP A 51 2.40 -6.40 18.22
C ASP A 51 2.62 -4.90 18.00
N SER A 52 1.72 -4.17 17.30
CA SER A 52 1.88 -2.72 17.14
C SER A 52 1.49 -2.00 18.41
N ARG A 53 2.50 -1.59 19.16
CA ARG A 53 2.42 -0.55 20.20
C ARG A 53 1.93 0.81 19.69
N ASP A 54 1.84 0.97 18.37
CA ASP A 54 1.75 2.25 17.65
C ASP A 54 0.39 2.50 16.97
N ASP A 55 -0.69 1.82 17.35
CA ASP A 55 -2.05 2.02 16.80
C ASP A 55 -2.15 2.00 15.25
N PHE A 56 -1.26 1.24 14.60
CA PHE A 56 -1.26 1.09 13.14
C PHE A 56 -2.54 0.42 12.63
N LYS A 57 -3.17 1.09 11.67
CA LYS A 57 -4.34 0.62 10.92
C LYS A 57 -3.87 0.12 9.57
N VAL A 58 -4.01 -1.18 9.33
CA VAL A 58 -3.71 -1.79 8.03
C VAL A 58 -4.82 -1.44 7.06
N PHE A 59 -4.45 -0.90 5.91
CA PHE A 59 -5.40 -0.54 4.85
C PHE A 59 -5.20 -1.33 3.55
N GLN A 60 -4.09 -2.04 3.43
CA GLN A 60 -3.82 -2.95 2.34
C GLN A 60 -3.10 -4.20 2.85
N ARG A 61 -3.51 -5.37 2.36
CA ARG A 61 -2.77 -6.62 2.58
C ARG A 61 -2.80 -7.53 1.36
N ARG A 62 -1.63 -8.07 1.00
CA ARG A 62 -1.40 -9.14 0.01
C ARG A 62 -0.67 -10.29 0.71
N GLN A 63 -1.08 -11.52 0.46
CA GLN A 63 -0.51 -12.69 1.15
C GLN A 63 -0.58 -14.01 0.38
N ASP A 64 -1.58 -14.20 -0.47
CA ASP A 64 -1.85 -15.52 -1.10
C ASP A 64 -2.39 -15.45 -2.53
N GLY A 65 -2.70 -14.25 -3.04
CA GLY A 65 -3.19 -14.04 -4.39
C GLY A 65 -4.62 -14.52 -4.65
N LYS A 66 -5.38 -14.87 -3.60
CA LYS A 66 -6.77 -15.33 -3.75
C LYS A 66 -7.72 -14.18 -4.07
N LYS A 67 -7.33 -12.94 -3.81
CA LYS A 67 -8.12 -11.77 -4.18
C LYS A 67 -7.51 -11.10 -5.41
N GLU A 68 -8.35 -10.88 -6.41
CA GLU A 68 -7.99 -10.10 -7.59
C GLU A 68 -8.01 -8.60 -7.24
N PHE A 69 -6.89 -7.92 -7.54
CA PHE A 69 -6.68 -6.48 -7.36
C PHE A 69 -6.80 -5.67 -8.66
N TYR A 70 -6.92 -6.30 -9.84
CA TYR A 70 -7.13 -5.57 -11.10
C TYR A 70 -8.59 -5.09 -11.25
N ARG A 71 -8.91 -4.05 -10.47
CA ARG A 71 -10.26 -3.54 -10.18
C ARG A 71 -10.46 -2.13 -10.74
N GLY A 72 -11.71 -1.74 -10.94
CA GLY A 72 -12.07 -0.41 -11.42
C GLY A 72 -12.09 0.67 -10.33
N TRP A 73 -12.27 1.93 -10.76
CA TRP A 73 -12.24 3.12 -9.91
C TRP A 73 -13.18 3.04 -8.71
N GLU A 74 -14.44 2.69 -8.96
CA GLU A 74 -15.46 2.63 -7.91
C GLU A 74 -15.13 1.58 -6.84
N GLN A 75 -14.57 0.43 -7.26
CA GLN A 75 -14.16 -0.62 -6.33
C GLN A 75 -12.97 -0.17 -5.46
N TYR A 76 -12.02 0.59 -6.02
CA TYR A 76 -10.92 1.17 -5.27
C TYR A 76 -11.36 2.32 -4.36
N ALA A 77 -12.34 3.13 -4.76
CA ALA A 77 -12.95 4.15 -3.92
C ALA A 77 -13.64 3.53 -2.69
N ASN A 78 -14.49 2.52 -2.93
CA ASN A 78 -15.29 1.86 -1.90
C ASN A 78 -14.49 0.90 -1.01
N GLY A 79 -13.48 0.24 -1.57
CA GLY A 79 -12.74 -0.85 -0.94
C GLY A 79 -13.29 -2.24 -1.28
N PHE A 80 -12.45 -3.26 -1.13
CA PHE A 80 -12.78 -4.65 -1.46
C PHE A 80 -11.92 -5.65 -0.69
N GLY A 81 -12.35 -6.91 -0.70
CA GLY A 81 -11.63 -8.01 -0.06
C GLY A 81 -12.18 -8.33 1.33
N ASN A 82 -11.37 -8.99 2.14
CA ASN A 82 -11.75 -9.41 3.48
C ASN A 82 -10.62 -9.08 4.45
N LEU A 83 -10.94 -8.42 5.56
CA LEU A 83 -9.99 -8.01 6.59
C LEU A 83 -9.22 -9.20 7.17
N ASN A 84 -9.70 -10.45 7.08
CA ASN A 84 -8.98 -11.65 7.52
C ASN A 84 -8.04 -12.23 6.44
N THR A 85 -8.12 -11.74 5.21
CA THR A 85 -7.28 -12.19 4.08
C THR A 85 -6.67 -11.00 3.34
N GLU A 86 -6.73 -10.97 2.00
CA GLU A 86 -6.31 -9.83 1.19
C GLU A 86 -7.44 -8.80 1.05
N PHE A 87 -7.09 -7.52 1.14
CA PHE A 87 -8.05 -6.42 1.01
C PHE A 87 -7.38 -5.09 0.64
N TRP A 88 -8.23 -4.18 0.17
CA TRP A 88 -7.99 -2.74 0.05
C TRP A 88 -9.10 -2.00 0.81
N LEU A 89 -8.76 -1.11 1.74
CA LEU A 89 -9.73 -0.46 2.63
C LEU A 89 -10.73 0.42 1.88
N GLY A 90 -10.30 1.05 0.79
CA GLY A 90 -11.06 2.02 0.01
C GLY A 90 -10.47 3.43 0.12
N ASN A 91 -10.32 4.12 -1.01
CA ASN A 91 -9.71 5.45 -1.08
C ASN A 91 -10.55 6.50 -0.32
N ASP A 92 -11.88 6.39 -0.34
CA ASP A 92 -12.73 7.31 0.41
C ASP A 92 -12.50 7.19 1.93
N LYS A 93 -12.26 5.96 2.42
CA LYS A 93 -11.95 5.72 3.82
C LYS A 93 -10.54 6.19 4.17
N LEU A 94 -9.58 6.01 3.25
CA LEU A 94 -8.20 6.49 3.41
C LEU A 94 -8.11 8.01 3.47
N TYR A 95 -8.81 8.71 2.58
CA TYR A 95 -8.94 10.17 2.63
C TYR A 95 -9.49 10.63 3.98
N LYS A 96 -10.65 10.10 4.39
CA LYS A 96 -11.27 10.44 5.68
C LYS A 96 -10.36 10.16 6.88
N LEU A 97 -9.58 9.07 6.80
CA LEU A 97 -8.63 8.72 7.85
C LEU A 97 -7.49 9.74 7.92
N THR A 98 -6.86 10.04 6.78
CA THR A 98 -5.64 10.85 6.70
C THR A 98 -5.88 12.36 6.65
N SER A 99 -7.13 12.82 6.43
CA SER A 99 -7.47 14.25 6.39
C SER A 99 -7.45 14.93 7.76
N ASN A 100 -7.54 14.15 8.84
CA ASN A 100 -7.73 14.67 10.20
C ASN A 100 -6.52 14.32 11.08
N GLY A 101 -5.44 15.09 10.94
CA GLY A 101 -4.23 14.99 11.76
C GLY A 101 -2.97 14.68 10.95
N HIS A 102 -1.93 14.23 11.65
CA HIS A 102 -0.65 13.88 11.03
C HIS A 102 -0.47 12.37 11.03
N TYR A 103 -0.40 11.77 9.86
CA TYR A 103 -0.29 10.33 9.71
C TYR A 103 1.09 9.92 9.22
N LYS A 104 1.62 8.86 9.83
CA LYS A 104 2.80 8.12 9.36
C LYS A 104 2.36 6.91 8.53
N LEU A 105 3.19 6.49 7.59
CA LEU A 105 2.99 5.28 6.78
C LEU A 105 4.09 4.27 7.08
N ARG A 106 3.73 2.99 7.07
CA ARG A 106 4.68 1.90 7.03
C ARG A 106 4.27 0.87 5.99
N VAL A 107 5.22 0.50 5.14
CA VAL A 107 5.13 -0.61 4.20
C VAL A 107 5.98 -1.74 4.75
N ASN A 108 5.39 -2.90 4.95
CA ASN A 108 6.11 -4.12 5.31
C ASN A 108 6.07 -5.11 4.15
N LEU A 109 7.23 -5.68 3.84
CA LEU A 109 7.45 -6.58 2.73
C LEU A 109 8.08 -7.87 3.25
N ALA A 110 7.63 -9.02 2.74
CA ALA A 110 8.31 -10.27 2.98
C ALA A 110 8.44 -11.12 1.72
N GLY A 111 9.64 -11.64 1.48
CA GLY A 111 9.96 -12.57 0.40
C GLY A 111 9.47 -13.99 0.68
N PHE A 112 9.40 -14.81 -0.37
CA PHE A 112 9.08 -16.24 -0.23
C PHE A 112 10.15 -17.04 0.51
N ASN A 113 11.39 -16.54 0.53
CA ASN A 113 12.53 -17.08 1.27
C ASN A 113 12.56 -16.66 2.75
N GLY A 114 11.60 -15.84 3.21
CA GLY A 114 11.51 -15.38 4.59
C GLY A 114 12.18 -14.03 4.86
N ASP A 115 12.88 -13.45 3.89
CA ASP A 115 13.49 -12.11 4.03
C ASP A 115 12.40 -11.07 4.28
N LYS A 116 12.69 -10.11 5.16
CA LYS A 116 11.77 -9.03 5.51
C LYS A 116 12.44 -7.69 5.30
N ALA A 117 11.69 -6.76 4.72
CA ALA A 117 12.12 -5.38 4.56
C ALA A 117 10.95 -4.43 4.87
N PHE A 118 11.26 -3.18 5.20
CA PHE A 118 10.22 -2.19 5.44
C PHE A 118 10.64 -0.79 4.98
N ALA A 119 9.66 0.02 4.61
CA ALA A 119 9.80 1.46 4.38
C ALA A 119 8.82 2.20 5.28
N LYS A 120 9.24 3.33 5.85
CA LYS A 120 8.44 4.21 6.72
C LYS A 120 8.48 5.62 6.15
N TYR A 121 7.38 6.34 6.29
CA TYR A 121 7.27 7.75 5.94
C TYR A 121 6.67 8.49 7.13
N SER A 122 7.31 9.57 7.56
CA SER A 122 6.83 10.39 8.68
C SER A 122 5.61 11.23 8.33
N SER A 123 5.31 11.39 7.04
CA SER A 123 4.10 12.06 6.55
C SER A 123 3.45 11.24 5.45
N PHE A 124 2.14 11.05 5.56
CA PHE A 124 1.29 10.35 4.61
C PHE A 124 -0.09 10.98 4.56
N TYR A 125 -0.53 11.29 3.34
CA TYR A 125 -1.86 11.82 3.07
C TYR A 125 -2.38 11.31 1.73
N VAL A 126 -3.68 11.07 1.66
CA VAL A 126 -4.40 10.73 0.43
C VAL A 126 -5.45 11.81 0.24
N GLY A 127 -5.45 12.47 -0.92
CA GLY A 127 -6.44 13.47 -1.30
C GLY A 127 -7.85 12.90 -1.44
N ASP A 128 -8.83 13.78 -1.65
CA ASP A 128 -10.21 13.38 -1.91
C ASP A 128 -10.43 12.93 -3.37
N LYS A 129 -11.68 12.63 -3.72
CA LYS A 129 -12.05 12.23 -5.09
C LYS A 129 -11.83 13.36 -6.12
N THR A 130 -11.91 14.64 -5.73
CA THR A 130 -11.73 15.79 -6.63
C THR A 130 -10.28 15.97 -7.05
N THR A 131 -9.35 15.59 -6.18
CA THR A 131 -7.91 15.52 -6.45
C THR A 131 -7.46 14.15 -6.97
N ASN A 132 -8.40 13.29 -7.39
CA ASN A 132 -8.15 11.92 -7.83
C ASN A 132 -7.34 11.10 -6.81
N TYR A 133 -7.62 11.28 -5.52
CA TYR A 133 -6.96 10.61 -4.40
C TYR A 133 -5.43 10.79 -4.39
N LYS A 134 -4.94 11.97 -4.76
CA LYS A 134 -3.50 12.28 -4.87
C LYS A 134 -2.72 11.85 -3.63
N LEU A 135 -1.57 11.18 -3.83
CA LEU A 135 -0.67 10.79 -2.76
C LEU A 135 0.22 11.94 -2.33
N THR A 136 0.46 12.06 -1.02
CA THR A 136 1.56 12.85 -0.48
C THR A 136 2.34 12.01 0.54
N VAL A 137 3.65 11.84 0.33
CA VAL A 137 4.54 11.05 1.20
C VAL A 137 5.89 11.72 1.39
N ASN A 138 6.37 11.81 2.63
CA ASN A 138 7.67 12.41 2.96
C ASN A 138 8.34 11.78 4.20
N GLY A 139 9.62 12.12 4.40
CA GLY A 139 10.40 11.69 5.56
C GLY A 139 10.64 10.19 5.58
N TYR A 140 11.15 9.67 4.47
CA TYR A 140 11.45 8.25 4.30
C TYR A 140 12.53 7.77 5.29
N SER A 141 12.36 6.54 5.78
CA SER A 141 13.38 5.74 6.47
C SER A 141 13.03 4.26 6.34
N GLY A 142 14.00 3.36 6.38
CA GLY A 142 13.69 1.94 6.26
C GLY A 142 14.88 1.08 5.87
N THR A 143 14.60 -0.22 5.71
CA THR A 143 15.55 -1.19 5.15
C THR A 143 15.24 -1.55 3.71
N ALA A 144 14.04 -1.25 3.21
CA ALA A 144 13.68 -1.34 1.80
C ALA A 144 13.82 0.04 1.17
N ASP A 145 14.35 0.16 -0.04
CA ASP A 145 14.54 1.43 -0.75
C ASP A 145 13.28 2.29 -0.86
N ASP A 146 13.46 3.58 -1.16
CA ASP A 146 12.37 4.56 -1.26
C ASP A 146 11.61 4.50 -2.60
N SER A 147 11.04 3.33 -2.91
CA SER A 147 10.30 3.12 -4.16
C SER A 147 8.97 3.88 -4.22
N LEU A 148 8.47 4.42 -3.10
CA LEU A 148 7.21 5.18 -3.07
C LEU A 148 7.43 6.67 -3.37
N LYS A 149 8.63 7.22 -3.21
CA LYS A 149 8.88 8.65 -3.48
C LYS A 149 8.60 9.04 -4.92
N TYR A 150 8.84 8.15 -5.88
CA TYR A 150 8.51 8.35 -7.29
C TYR A 150 7.01 8.61 -7.53
N HIS A 151 6.16 8.14 -6.61
CA HIS A 151 4.71 8.27 -6.66
C HIS A 151 4.18 9.47 -5.87
N ASP A 152 5.04 10.23 -5.20
CA ASP A 152 4.66 11.43 -4.45
C ASP A 152 4.03 12.47 -5.39
N ASN A 153 2.94 13.09 -4.94
CA ASN A 153 2.09 14.03 -5.67
C ASN A 153 1.43 13.50 -6.95
N ARG A 154 1.34 12.17 -7.13
CA ARG A 154 0.63 11.57 -8.27
C ARG A 154 -0.81 11.23 -7.92
N ALA A 155 -1.68 11.35 -8.92
CA ALA A 155 -3.08 10.93 -8.83
C ALA A 155 -3.18 9.40 -8.91
N PHE A 156 -4.24 8.84 -8.32
CA PHE A 156 -4.50 7.40 -8.39
C PHE A 156 -5.07 7.05 -9.77
N SER A 157 -4.64 5.94 -10.37
CA SER A 157 -5.13 5.44 -11.65
C SER A 157 -5.64 4.00 -11.52
N THR A 158 -6.69 3.68 -12.27
CA THR A 158 -7.29 2.35 -12.41
C THR A 158 -7.50 2.03 -13.88
N LYS A 159 -7.79 0.77 -14.21
CA LYS A 159 -8.02 0.28 -15.59
C LYS A 159 -9.12 0.99 -16.38
N ASP A 160 -9.96 1.77 -15.70
CA ASP A 160 -11.11 2.50 -16.22
C ASP A 160 -11.04 4.00 -15.88
N LYS A 161 -9.92 4.46 -15.31
CA LYS A 161 -9.67 5.87 -15.02
C LYS A 161 -8.16 6.16 -15.00
N ASP A 162 -7.66 6.58 -16.15
CA ASP A 162 -6.28 7.01 -16.32
C ASP A 162 -6.08 8.44 -15.79
N ASN A 163 -5.22 8.59 -14.79
CA ASN A 163 -4.76 9.88 -14.26
C ASN A 163 -3.22 9.92 -14.14
N ASP A 164 -2.51 9.04 -14.85
CA ASP A 164 -1.05 8.99 -14.79
C ASP A 164 -0.41 9.97 -15.79
N SER A 165 0.91 9.90 -15.96
CA SER A 165 1.66 10.85 -16.81
C SER A 165 2.22 10.18 -18.07
N ASP A 166 1.93 8.89 -18.25
CA ASP A 166 2.38 8.12 -19.40
C ASP A 166 1.44 8.36 -20.60
N SER A 167 1.94 8.10 -21.80
CA SER A 167 1.13 8.14 -23.02
C SER A 167 0.22 6.91 -23.17
N SER A 168 0.48 5.86 -22.39
CA SER A 168 -0.24 4.60 -22.32
C SER A 168 -0.84 4.41 -20.92
N ASP A 169 -1.90 3.61 -20.79
CA ASP A 169 -2.54 3.37 -19.49
C ASP A 169 -1.67 2.44 -18.61
N CYS A 170 -1.01 2.99 -17.59
CA CYS A 170 -0.17 2.21 -16.68
C CYS A 170 -0.99 1.18 -15.88
N ALA A 171 -2.22 1.49 -15.50
CA ALA A 171 -3.06 0.56 -14.75
C ALA A 171 -3.43 -0.66 -15.61
N ASP A 172 -3.70 -0.45 -16.90
CA ASP A 172 -3.90 -1.54 -17.84
C ASP A 172 -2.61 -2.31 -18.12
N ARG A 173 -1.48 -1.65 -18.37
CA ARG A 173 -0.20 -2.31 -18.68
C ARG A 173 0.32 -3.15 -17.51
N TYR A 174 0.19 -2.64 -16.29
CA TYR A 174 0.75 -3.26 -15.07
C TYR A 174 -0.29 -3.96 -14.19
N LYS A 175 -1.53 -4.08 -14.70
CA LYS A 175 -2.63 -4.88 -14.15
C LYS A 175 -2.84 -4.66 -12.65
N GLY A 176 -2.85 -3.41 -12.25
CA GLY A 176 -3.03 -2.96 -10.87
C GLY A 176 -3.78 -1.63 -10.82
N ALA A 177 -3.73 -1.00 -9.65
CA ALA A 177 -4.14 0.39 -9.49
C ALA A 177 -3.27 1.05 -8.44
N TRP A 178 -2.73 2.20 -8.78
CA TRP A 178 -1.71 2.86 -7.98
C TRP A 178 -1.63 4.34 -8.31
N TRP A 179 -0.79 5.05 -7.58
CA TRP A 179 -0.42 6.43 -7.90
C TRP A 179 0.64 6.47 -9.00
N TYR A 180 0.32 5.94 -10.18
CA TYR A 180 1.25 5.78 -11.29
C TYR A 180 1.80 7.13 -11.79
N ARG A 181 3.03 7.10 -12.33
CA ARG A 181 3.63 8.20 -13.09
C ARG A 181 3.93 7.74 -14.51
N GLU A 182 5.11 7.15 -14.77
CA GLU A 182 5.55 6.62 -16.08
C GLU A 182 6.46 5.37 -15.90
N CYS A 183 6.01 4.24 -15.38
CA CYS A 183 4.73 3.98 -14.71
C CYS A 183 4.91 3.81 -13.20
N HIS A 184 5.88 3.00 -12.75
CA HIS A 184 6.09 2.76 -11.31
C HIS A 184 7.48 2.29 -10.91
N TYR A 185 7.85 2.58 -9.66
CA TYR A 185 8.88 1.86 -8.90
C TYR A 185 8.29 0.96 -7.80
N SER A 186 7.00 1.11 -7.51
CA SER A 186 6.24 0.23 -6.63
C SER A 186 4.88 -0.11 -7.23
N ASN A 187 4.49 -1.39 -7.16
CA ASN A 187 3.21 -1.88 -7.67
C ASN A 187 2.59 -2.90 -6.71
N LEU A 188 2.37 -2.49 -5.46
CA LEU A 188 1.87 -3.40 -4.41
C LEU A 188 0.42 -3.85 -4.61
N ASN A 189 -0.27 -3.27 -5.59
CA ASN A 189 -1.61 -3.67 -6.03
C ASN A 189 -1.59 -4.45 -7.35
N GLY A 190 -0.41 -4.75 -7.90
CA GLY A 190 -0.27 -5.56 -9.11
C GLY A 190 -0.65 -7.03 -8.94
N LEU A 191 -0.39 -7.80 -10.00
CA LEU A 191 -0.67 -9.23 -10.05
C LEU A 191 0.12 -10.01 -9.00
N TYR A 192 -0.58 -10.93 -8.34
CA TYR A 192 0.06 -11.87 -7.43
C TYR A 192 0.50 -13.11 -8.22
N VAL A 193 1.80 -13.29 -8.40
CA VAL A 193 2.37 -14.35 -9.25
C VAL A 193 3.00 -15.52 -8.47
N GLY A 194 2.97 -15.47 -7.13
CA GLY A 194 3.53 -16.53 -6.28
C GLY A 194 5.02 -16.77 -6.52
N ASN A 195 5.50 -17.98 -6.16
CA ASN A 195 6.89 -18.43 -6.38
C ASN A 195 7.05 -19.28 -7.67
N LYS A 196 6.24 -19.02 -8.71
CA LYS A 196 6.25 -19.80 -9.96
C LYS A 196 7.21 -19.22 -11.00
N LYS A 197 7.80 -20.07 -11.86
CA LYS A 197 8.59 -19.63 -13.04
C LYS A 197 7.69 -18.80 -13.97
N ARG A 198 8.22 -17.70 -14.52
CA ARG A 198 7.46 -16.62 -15.16
C ARG A 198 7.53 -16.63 -16.69
N PHE A 199 6.49 -16.09 -17.34
CA PHE A 199 6.58 -15.52 -18.69
C PHE A 199 6.96 -14.03 -18.60
N LYS A 200 7.67 -13.47 -19.60
CA LYS A 200 8.20 -12.08 -19.57
C LYS A 200 7.16 -11.02 -19.20
N ARG A 201 5.91 -11.14 -19.69
CA ARG A 201 4.84 -10.16 -19.41
C ARG A 201 4.41 -10.13 -17.93
N ASP A 202 4.50 -11.26 -17.22
CA ASP A 202 4.17 -11.35 -15.79
C ASP A 202 5.24 -10.71 -14.89
N VAL A 203 6.43 -10.42 -15.44
CA VAL A 203 7.57 -9.84 -14.72
C VAL A 203 7.39 -8.35 -14.47
N LEU A 204 6.58 -7.65 -15.27
CA LEU A 204 6.43 -6.20 -15.11
C LEU A 204 5.19 -5.85 -14.25
N ALA A 205 4.11 -6.62 -14.38
CA ALA A 205 2.82 -6.35 -13.74
C ALA A 205 2.69 -6.87 -12.29
N HIS A 206 3.72 -7.46 -11.70
CA HIS A 206 3.61 -8.11 -10.38
C HIS A 206 3.69 -7.14 -9.20
N LEU A 207 3.50 -7.69 -7.99
CA LEU A 207 3.86 -7.06 -6.71
C LEU A 207 5.33 -6.60 -6.70
N ALA A 208 5.56 -5.33 -7.01
CA ALA A 208 6.89 -4.77 -7.17
C ALA A 208 7.22 -3.75 -6.07
N TRP A 209 8.47 -3.78 -5.62
CA TRP A 209 9.12 -2.74 -4.83
C TRP A 209 10.58 -2.74 -5.30
N ILE A 210 10.90 -1.81 -6.20
CA ILE A 210 12.15 -1.81 -6.96
C ILE A 210 13.22 -1.05 -6.19
N THR A 211 14.38 -1.69 -5.99
CA THR A 211 15.58 -1.03 -5.46
C THR A 211 15.99 0.09 -6.40
N VAL A 212 16.07 1.30 -5.87
CA VAL A 212 16.45 2.50 -6.63
C VAL A 212 17.98 2.57 -6.71
N ASN A 213 18.59 1.59 -7.39
CA ASN A 213 19.97 1.67 -7.89
C ASN A 213 19.90 1.69 -9.43
N GLU A 214 20.82 2.41 -10.07
CA GLU A 214 20.80 2.95 -11.45
C GLU A 214 20.59 1.95 -12.63
N ASP A 215 20.29 0.67 -12.39
CA ASP A 215 20.35 -0.37 -13.45
C ASP A 215 19.01 -0.72 -14.11
N TYR A 216 17.91 -0.02 -13.82
CA TYR A 216 16.60 -0.29 -14.45
C TYR A 216 16.16 0.77 -15.49
N ILE A 217 17.08 1.59 -15.99
CA ILE A 217 16.80 2.60 -17.03
C ILE A 217 16.89 2.03 -18.47
N ASN A 218 17.32 0.77 -18.68
CA ASN A 218 17.61 0.26 -20.02
C ASN A 218 16.79 -0.97 -20.44
N ASP A 219 15.46 -0.92 -20.46
CA ASP A 219 14.68 -1.97 -21.15
C ASP A 219 13.44 -1.45 -21.93
N ASP A 220 13.40 -0.15 -22.23
CA ASP A 220 12.47 0.43 -23.23
C ASP A 220 13.24 0.90 -24.47
N SER A 221 14.01 -0.01 -25.09
CA SER A 221 14.50 0.13 -26.47
C SER A 221 14.02 -1.03 -27.35
#